data_AF-A0A498J3S5-F1
#
_entry.id   AF-A0A498J3S5-F1
#
_cell.length_a   1.000
_cell.length_b   1.000
_cell.length_c   1.000
_cell.angle_alpha   90.00
_cell.angle_beta   90.00
_cell.angle_gamma   90.00
#
_symmetry.space_group_name_H-M   'P 1'
#
loop_
_entity.id
_entity.type
_entity.pdbx_description
1 polymer ?
#
loop_
_entity_poly.entity_id
_entity_poly.type
_entity_poly.pdbx_seq_one_letter_code
_entity_poly.pdbx_strand_id
1 'polypeptide(L)'
;MAAVWVSFCLLVSLAALSPHRAHVSTWGSLYGSKHGAAAAPTVGICASSVVVYGYPCQEFDVTTQDGYVLSVQRIPEGRGKGSSGGSGGGIKKPPVLIQHGVLVDGVTWLLNSPDRNLPLILADNGFDVWIANTRGTRFSRRHTSMDPRDPKFWNWSWDELVAFDLPAVFDFVYGKAGQKINYVGHSLGTLFVLASLSEGKLVDQMKSAALLSPIAYLSHMNTALGVAAAKAFVGEITTLFGLAEFNPKGDPAAQFLQALCAYPGVYCYDLLQAVTGKNCCLNSSTIDLFLENEPQSTSTKNMVHLAQIVRDGKLAKYNYGRPDLNLMHYGRFNPPVYNLSNIPHDLPLFLSYGGQDALSDFRDVARLLDSLKLHDVGKLTVQYIENYAHADFIMGLNAKDIVYNQETLAAQHVVGGSQGWEESTDLNSWASGEKFKVGDQLVFKYTSGLHSVVELPNESAYKSCNTGSALDSKSSGNDVVKLTKAGTRYFACGTLGHCGQGMKMKITTVAGNTPSSPSSPSSSAAASSSSSSLRSVTSLFGIAALSVPLLLSMF
;
A
#
# COMPACT_ATOMS: atom_id res chain seq x y z
N MET A 1 -16.93 -45.06 29.06
CA MET A 1 -15.94 -44.23 28.33
C MET A 1 -15.47 -44.84 27.00
N ALA A 2 -15.81 -46.08 26.63
CA ALA A 2 -15.57 -46.61 25.27
C ALA A 2 -16.73 -46.34 24.28
N ALA A 3 -17.96 -46.12 24.75
CA ALA A 3 -19.12 -45.89 23.88
C ALA A 3 -19.21 -44.47 23.28
N VAL A 4 -18.52 -43.49 23.87
CA VAL A 4 -18.52 -42.08 23.39
C VAL A 4 -17.55 -41.90 22.21
N TRP A 5 -16.51 -42.74 22.11
CA TRP A 5 -15.54 -42.70 21.03
C TRP A 5 -16.04 -43.38 19.74
N VAL A 6 -16.88 -44.40 19.85
CA VAL A 6 -17.44 -45.11 18.68
C VAL A 6 -18.49 -44.26 17.95
N SER A 7 -19.29 -43.46 18.66
CA SER A 7 -20.26 -42.54 18.04
C SER A 7 -19.60 -41.33 17.36
N PHE A 8 -18.45 -40.86 17.86
CA PHE A 8 -17.70 -39.78 17.22
C PHE A 8 -17.05 -40.23 15.91
N CYS A 9 -16.49 -41.44 15.86
CA CYS A 9 -15.94 -42.01 14.62
C CYS A 9 -17.01 -42.35 13.57
N LEU A 10 -18.23 -42.74 13.97
CA LEU A 10 -19.34 -43.02 13.04
C LEU A 10 -19.96 -41.75 12.44
N LEU A 11 -20.02 -40.65 13.20
CA LEU A 11 -20.49 -39.34 12.69
C LEU A 11 -19.50 -38.72 11.68
N VAL A 12 -18.20 -38.88 11.91
CA VAL A 12 -17.15 -38.46 10.97
C VAL A 12 -17.16 -39.32 9.69
N SER A 13 -17.53 -40.60 9.80
CA SER A 13 -17.63 -41.51 8.64
C SER A 13 -18.88 -41.29 7.79
N LEU A 14 -20.00 -40.84 8.38
CA LEU A 14 -21.25 -40.56 7.66
C LEU A 14 -21.28 -39.15 7.04
N ALA A 15 -20.53 -38.19 7.58
CA ALA A 15 -20.32 -36.89 6.92
C ALA A 15 -19.48 -36.99 5.63
N ALA A 16 -18.77 -38.10 5.42
CA ALA A 16 -17.97 -38.36 4.22
C ALA A 16 -18.78 -38.92 3.03
N LEU A 17 -20.09 -39.14 3.16
CA LEU A 17 -20.92 -39.78 2.11
C LEU A 17 -22.11 -38.96 1.60
N SER A 18 -22.24 -37.68 1.97
CA SER A 18 -23.28 -36.80 1.42
C SER A 18 -22.66 -35.64 0.65
N PRO A 19 -22.86 -35.54 -0.69
CA PRO A 19 -22.28 -34.48 -1.49
C PRO A 19 -23.16 -33.22 -1.40
N HIS A 20 -22.88 -32.33 -0.45
CA HIS A 20 -23.34 -30.95 -0.59
C HIS A 20 -22.39 -30.22 -1.54
N ARG A 21 -22.76 -30.22 -2.83
CA ARG A 21 -22.15 -29.37 -3.86
C ARG A 21 -22.35 -27.90 -3.50
N ALA A 22 -21.31 -27.26 -3.00
CA ALA A 22 -21.12 -25.84 -3.24
C ALA A 22 -20.65 -25.70 -4.69
N HIS A 23 -21.41 -24.96 -5.50
CA HIS A 23 -21.03 -24.64 -6.88
C HIS A 23 -19.86 -23.64 -6.87
N VAL A 24 -18.64 -24.15 -6.78
CA VAL A 24 -17.45 -23.48 -7.30
C VAL A 24 -17.47 -23.73 -8.81
N SER A 25 -17.54 -22.68 -9.61
CA SER A 25 -17.46 -22.77 -11.06
C SER A 25 -16.07 -23.28 -11.47
N THR A 26 -15.99 -24.58 -11.75
CA THR A 26 -14.84 -25.24 -12.34
C THR A 26 -14.74 -24.84 -13.82
N TRP A 27 -13.75 -24.04 -14.17
CA TRP A 27 -13.25 -23.96 -15.54
C TRP A 27 -12.01 -24.84 -15.66
N GLY A 28 -12.21 -26.02 -16.25
CA GLY A 28 -11.24 -26.68 -17.14
C GLY A 28 -9.99 -27.34 -16.52
N SER A 29 -10.15 -28.55 -15.98
CA SER A 29 -9.08 -29.56 -16.02
C SER A 29 -9.29 -30.48 -17.21
N LEU A 30 -8.57 -30.26 -18.30
CA LEU A 30 -8.31 -31.26 -19.34
C LEU A 30 -6.90 -31.04 -19.90
N TYR A 31 -5.93 -31.69 -19.27
CA TYR A 31 -4.68 -32.29 -19.78
C TYR A 31 -3.63 -32.25 -18.65
N GLY A 32 -3.14 -33.43 -18.28
CA GLY A 32 -2.27 -33.61 -17.13
C GLY A 32 -0.98 -32.79 -17.21
N SER A 33 -0.54 -32.27 -16.07
CA SER A 33 0.84 -31.82 -15.91
C SER A 33 1.37 -32.33 -14.58
N LYS A 34 2.49 -33.04 -14.68
CA LYS A 34 3.31 -33.52 -13.57
C LYS A 34 3.68 -32.33 -12.67
N HIS A 35 3.73 -32.56 -11.36
CA HIS A 35 4.33 -31.64 -10.40
C HIS A 35 5.73 -31.19 -10.87
N GLY A 36 5.78 -29.97 -11.43
CA GLY A 36 7.00 -29.28 -11.78
C GLY A 36 7.00 -27.96 -11.03
N ALA A 37 8.15 -27.63 -10.43
CA ALA A 37 8.44 -26.26 -10.02
C ALA A 37 8.06 -25.33 -11.18
N ALA A 38 7.36 -24.23 -10.89
CA ALA A 38 6.95 -23.27 -11.91
C ALA A 38 8.18 -22.94 -12.78
N ALA A 39 8.13 -23.33 -14.06
CA ALA A 39 9.19 -23.03 -15.01
C ALA A 39 9.38 -21.51 -15.06
N ALA A 40 10.62 -21.06 -15.21
CA ALA A 40 10.90 -19.63 -15.42
C ALA A 40 9.98 -19.11 -16.55
N PRO A 41 9.30 -17.96 -16.36
CA PRO A 41 8.41 -17.42 -17.38
C PRO A 41 9.13 -17.33 -18.72
N THR A 42 8.46 -17.79 -19.79
CA THR A 42 8.99 -17.71 -21.17
C THR A 42 9.13 -16.27 -21.67
N VAL A 43 8.51 -15.30 -20.97
CA VAL A 43 8.52 -13.87 -21.27
C VAL A 43 8.66 -13.08 -19.95
N GLY A 44 9.67 -12.21 -19.84
CA GLY A 44 9.88 -11.34 -18.66
C GLY A 44 8.92 -10.14 -18.59
N ILE A 45 8.89 -9.46 -17.45
CA ILE A 45 8.01 -8.30 -17.19
C ILE A 45 8.18 -7.21 -18.26
N CYS A 46 9.42 -6.96 -18.69
CA CYS A 46 9.69 -5.97 -19.71
C CYS A 46 8.93 -6.28 -21.01
N ALA A 47 9.00 -7.52 -21.47
CA ALA A 47 8.39 -7.93 -22.73
C ALA A 47 6.86 -8.07 -22.62
N SER A 48 6.33 -8.48 -21.47
CA SER A 48 4.88 -8.68 -21.29
C SER A 48 4.10 -7.40 -20.97
N SER A 49 4.71 -6.46 -20.26
CA SER A 49 3.96 -5.39 -19.57
C SER A 49 4.50 -3.98 -19.84
N VAL A 50 5.68 -3.84 -20.45
CA VAL A 50 6.31 -2.53 -20.70
C VAL A 50 6.49 -2.27 -22.20
N VAL A 51 7.18 -3.16 -22.90
CA VAL A 51 7.49 -3.03 -24.34
C VAL A 51 6.23 -3.08 -25.20
N VAL A 52 5.21 -3.83 -24.78
CA VAL A 52 3.90 -3.89 -25.46
C VAL A 52 3.24 -2.52 -25.60
N TYR A 53 3.58 -1.58 -24.72
CA TYR A 53 3.08 -0.21 -24.78
C TYR A 53 4.03 0.76 -25.49
N GLY A 54 5.22 0.33 -25.90
CA GLY A 54 6.21 1.13 -26.63
C GLY A 54 7.27 1.82 -25.77
N TYR A 55 7.42 1.44 -24.50
CA TYR A 55 8.52 1.93 -23.64
C TYR A 55 9.77 1.07 -23.80
N PRO A 56 10.99 1.65 -23.77
CA PRO A 56 12.21 0.88 -23.63
C PRO A 56 12.25 0.21 -22.25
N CYS A 57 12.74 -1.03 -22.20
CA CYS A 57 12.84 -1.76 -20.93
C CYS A 57 14.05 -2.69 -20.93
N GLN A 58 14.75 -2.77 -19.80
CA GLN A 58 15.90 -3.63 -19.56
C GLN A 58 15.64 -4.50 -18.34
N GLU A 59 16.09 -5.75 -18.36
CA GLU A 59 16.01 -6.66 -17.21
C GLU A 59 17.42 -6.99 -16.72
N PHE A 60 17.59 -6.99 -15.41
CA PHE A 60 18.85 -7.26 -14.75
C PHE A 60 18.68 -8.35 -13.69
N ASP A 61 19.71 -9.17 -13.56
CA ASP A 61 19.88 -10.10 -12.47
C ASP A 61 20.78 -9.46 -11.40
N VAL A 62 20.25 -9.29 -10.18
CA VAL A 62 20.98 -8.79 -9.03
C VAL A 62 21.17 -9.93 -8.04
N THR A 63 22.41 -10.30 -7.76
CA THR A 63 22.73 -11.37 -6.80
C THR A 63 22.95 -10.80 -5.41
N THR A 64 22.18 -11.28 -4.43
CA THR A 64 22.33 -10.90 -3.03
C THR A 64 23.56 -11.55 -2.40
N GLN A 65 24.03 -11.02 -1.28
CA GLN A 65 25.20 -11.58 -0.57
C GLN A 65 24.99 -13.05 -0.16
N ASP A 66 23.77 -13.42 0.22
CA ASP A 66 23.42 -14.78 0.59
C ASP A 66 23.09 -15.68 -0.61
N GLY A 67 23.11 -15.15 -1.84
CA GLY A 67 23.14 -15.93 -3.08
C GLY A 67 21.82 -16.01 -3.84
N TYR A 68 20.76 -15.30 -3.43
CA TYR A 68 19.53 -15.17 -4.22
C TYR A 68 19.77 -14.32 -5.46
N VAL A 69 19.12 -14.68 -6.57
CA VAL A 69 19.19 -13.92 -7.82
C VAL A 69 17.85 -13.25 -8.07
N LEU A 70 17.83 -11.94 -7.90
CA LEU A 70 16.66 -11.08 -7.98
C LEU A 70 16.52 -10.50 -9.39
N SER A 71 15.30 -10.51 -9.93
CA SER A 71 14.98 -9.80 -11.17
C SER A 71 14.65 -8.34 -10.89
N VAL A 72 15.30 -7.44 -11.62
CA VAL A 72 15.07 -5.99 -11.56
C VAL A 72 14.84 -5.45 -12.96
N GLN A 73 13.70 -4.81 -13.18
CA GLN A 73 13.36 -4.15 -14.44
C GLN A 73 13.80 -2.69 -14.39
N ARG A 74 14.17 -2.14 -15.55
CA ARG A 74 14.50 -0.73 -15.73
C ARG A 74 13.78 -0.16 -16.94
N ILE A 75 13.09 0.95 -16.74
CA ILE A 75 12.43 1.76 -17.76
C ILE A 75 13.18 3.11 -17.81
N PRO A 76 14.19 3.24 -18.69
CA PRO A 76 15.10 4.39 -18.65
C PRO A 76 14.47 5.70 -19.16
N GLU A 77 13.34 5.61 -19.86
CA GLU A 77 12.59 6.77 -20.38
C GLU A 77 11.17 6.44 -20.86
N GLY A 78 10.37 7.49 -21.05
CA GLY A 78 8.99 7.42 -21.55
C GLY A 78 8.83 7.17 -23.05
N ARG A 79 7.58 7.21 -23.53
CA ARG A 79 7.22 6.98 -24.94
C ARG A 79 7.43 8.23 -25.80
N GLY A 80 8.28 8.17 -26.82
CA GLY A 80 8.40 9.28 -27.77
C GLY A 80 9.67 9.28 -28.63
N LYS A 81 9.46 9.50 -29.94
CA LYS A 81 10.38 9.37 -31.10
C LYS A 81 11.75 10.07 -30.98
N GLY A 82 12.82 9.30 -31.15
CA GLY A 82 14.19 9.80 -31.39
C GLY A 82 14.74 10.54 -30.18
N SER A 83 15.89 10.18 -29.63
CA SER A 83 17.13 10.70 -30.22
C SER A 83 16.90 11.91 -31.16
N SER A 84 16.40 13.02 -30.62
CA SER A 84 17.26 14.20 -30.67
C SER A 84 18.50 13.76 -29.87
N GLY A 85 19.56 13.27 -30.48
CA GLY A 85 20.22 13.94 -31.60
C GLY A 85 20.89 15.25 -31.13
N GLY A 86 20.74 15.63 -29.85
CA GLY A 86 21.75 16.37 -29.10
C GLY A 86 22.10 15.47 -27.91
N SER A 87 23.33 15.03 -27.67
CA SER A 87 24.51 15.89 -27.51
C SER A 87 24.18 17.29 -26.97
N GLY A 88 23.17 17.38 -26.11
CA GLY A 88 22.78 18.56 -25.35
C GLY A 88 22.89 18.28 -23.86
N GLY A 89 24.13 18.11 -23.38
CA GLY A 89 24.50 18.08 -21.96
C GLY A 89 24.02 16.87 -21.16
N GLY A 90 24.93 16.01 -20.71
CA GLY A 90 24.67 14.77 -19.95
C GLY A 90 23.96 14.93 -18.59
N ILE A 91 22.71 15.36 -18.58
CA ILE A 91 21.86 15.37 -17.39
C ILE A 91 21.31 13.97 -17.19
N LYS A 92 21.84 13.27 -16.19
CA LYS A 92 21.37 11.96 -15.77
C LYS A 92 19.97 12.08 -15.16
N LYS A 93 18.99 11.36 -15.69
CA LYS A 93 17.63 11.28 -15.14
C LYS A 93 17.66 10.75 -13.69
N PRO A 94 16.89 11.34 -12.76
CA PRO A 94 16.89 10.90 -11.36
C PRO A 94 16.34 9.47 -11.22
N PRO A 95 17.04 8.56 -10.53
CA PRO A 95 16.58 7.19 -10.37
C PRO A 95 15.41 7.09 -9.37
N VAL A 96 14.42 6.28 -9.71
CA VAL A 96 13.32 5.87 -8.82
C VAL A 96 13.31 4.37 -8.70
N LEU A 97 13.39 3.85 -7.48
CA LEU A 97 13.25 2.42 -7.20
C LEU A 97 11.86 2.14 -6.63
N ILE A 98 11.11 1.27 -7.30
CA ILE A 98 9.74 0.89 -6.96
C ILE A 98 9.71 -0.53 -6.42
N GLN A 99 9.06 -0.71 -5.28
CA GLN A 99 9.06 -1.95 -4.53
C GLN A 99 7.64 -2.38 -4.13
N HIS A 100 7.29 -3.61 -4.49
CA HIS A 100 5.98 -4.20 -4.24
C HIS A 100 5.79 -4.70 -2.79
N GLY A 101 4.55 -5.08 -2.47
CA GLY A 101 4.13 -5.61 -1.18
C GLY A 101 4.29 -7.13 -1.01
N VAL A 102 3.60 -7.69 -0.01
CA VAL A 102 3.59 -9.14 0.24
C VAL A 102 2.67 -9.86 -0.75
N LEU A 103 3.02 -11.09 -1.14
CA LEU A 103 2.25 -11.95 -2.06
C LEU A 103 1.96 -11.32 -3.44
N VAL A 104 2.74 -10.33 -3.85
CA VAL A 104 2.70 -9.72 -5.18
C VAL A 104 4.13 -9.59 -5.73
N ASP A 105 4.27 -9.22 -7.00
CA ASP A 105 5.55 -8.83 -7.60
C ASP A 105 5.51 -7.49 -8.35
N GLY A 106 6.55 -7.19 -9.12
CA GLY A 106 6.68 -5.96 -9.90
C GLY A 106 5.61 -5.77 -10.97
N VAL A 107 4.94 -6.83 -11.45
CA VAL A 107 3.86 -6.75 -12.44
C VAL A 107 2.65 -6.01 -11.88
N THR A 108 2.41 -6.07 -10.57
CA THR A 108 1.26 -5.39 -9.95
C THR A 108 1.26 -3.88 -10.20
N TRP A 109 2.42 -3.25 -10.39
CA TRP A 109 2.54 -1.82 -10.74
C TRP A 109 2.18 -1.49 -12.20
N LEU A 110 1.94 -2.51 -13.02
CA LEU A 110 1.78 -2.43 -14.48
C LEU A 110 0.44 -3.00 -14.97
N LEU A 111 -0.53 -3.22 -14.06
CA LEU A 111 -1.81 -3.85 -14.38
C LEU A 111 -2.84 -2.90 -15.02
N ASN A 112 -2.64 -1.58 -14.92
CA ASN A 112 -3.52 -0.59 -15.53
C ASN A 112 -3.03 -0.17 -16.93
N SER A 113 -3.74 0.77 -17.56
CA SER A 113 -3.25 1.45 -18.76
C SER A 113 -1.99 2.28 -18.45
N PRO A 114 -1.11 2.49 -19.43
CA PRO A 114 0.14 3.21 -19.22
C PRO A 114 0.03 4.60 -18.58
N ASP A 115 -1.03 5.33 -18.87
CA ASP A 115 -1.29 6.66 -18.30
C ASP A 115 -1.73 6.62 -16.84
N ARG A 116 -1.90 5.42 -16.25
CA ARG A 116 -2.31 5.16 -14.87
C ARG A 116 -1.32 4.28 -14.09
N ASN A 117 -0.34 3.67 -14.76
CA ASN A 117 0.71 2.89 -14.10
C ASN A 117 1.80 3.84 -13.59
N LEU A 118 2.05 3.86 -12.27
CA LEU A 118 3.07 4.73 -11.67
C LEU A 118 4.44 4.62 -12.35
N PRO A 119 5.00 3.43 -12.64
CA PRO A 119 6.31 3.33 -13.29
C PRO A 119 6.35 4.01 -14.66
N LEU A 120 5.26 3.92 -15.43
CA LEU A 120 5.17 4.46 -16.79
C LEU A 120 4.93 5.97 -16.78
N ILE A 121 4.10 6.45 -15.83
CA ILE A 121 3.94 7.88 -15.55
C ILE A 121 5.28 8.51 -15.17
N LEU A 122 6.05 7.90 -14.27
CA LEU A 122 7.36 8.40 -13.87
C LEU A 122 8.35 8.44 -15.05
N ALA A 123 8.37 7.40 -15.88
CA ALA A 123 9.21 7.37 -17.07
C ALA A 123 8.86 8.51 -18.07
N ASP A 124 7.56 8.75 -18.30
CA ASP A 124 7.09 9.87 -19.12
C ASP A 124 7.41 11.24 -18.52
N ASN A 125 7.57 11.32 -17.19
CA ASN A 125 7.97 12.53 -16.46
C ASN A 125 9.51 12.66 -16.28
N GLY A 126 10.29 11.88 -17.01
CA GLY A 126 11.75 12.06 -17.09
C GLY A 126 12.55 11.40 -15.95
N PHE A 127 11.98 10.44 -15.23
CA PHE A 127 12.70 9.61 -14.26
C PHE A 127 13.33 8.37 -14.91
N ASP A 128 14.43 7.88 -14.32
CA ASP A 128 14.99 6.55 -14.62
C ASP A 128 14.38 5.54 -13.65
N VAL A 129 13.43 4.72 -14.12
CA VAL A 129 12.56 3.93 -13.24
C VAL A 129 13.08 2.50 -13.13
N TRP A 130 13.15 2.01 -11.90
CA TRP A 130 13.59 0.66 -11.56
C TRP A 130 12.48 -0.04 -10.77
N ILE A 131 12.15 -1.28 -11.13
CA ILE A 131 11.14 -2.09 -10.42
C ILE A 131 11.85 -3.33 -9.89
N ALA A 132 11.83 -3.53 -8.58
CA ALA A 132 12.51 -4.64 -7.93
C ALA A 132 11.54 -5.72 -7.47
N ASN A 133 11.96 -6.99 -7.62
CA ASN A 133 11.20 -8.16 -7.21
C ASN A 133 11.93 -8.88 -6.07
N THR A 134 11.25 -9.11 -4.94
CA THR A 134 11.85 -9.79 -3.78
C THR A 134 12.03 -11.28 -4.02
N ARG A 135 13.00 -11.88 -3.31
CA ARG A 135 13.27 -13.34 -3.36
C ARG A 135 11.98 -14.17 -3.21
N GLY A 136 11.89 -15.25 -3.99
CA GLY A 136 10.79 -16.21 -3.94
C GLY A 136 9.59 -15.89 -4.85
N THR A 137 9.43 -14.64 -5.29
CA THR A 137 8.46 -14.27 -6.35
C THR A 137 8.80 -14.94 -7.68
N ARG A 138 7.84 -15.06 -8.60
CA ARG A 138 8.01 -15.74 -9.89
C ARG A 138 9.30 -15.36 -10.64
N PHE A 139 9.66 -14.08 -10.66
CA PHE A 139 10.83 -13.57 -11.37
C PHE A 139 12.14 -13.61 -10.55
N SER A 140 12.05 -13.74 -9.22
CA SER A 140 13.20 -13.80 -8.29
C SER A 140 13.27 -15.14 -7.53
N ARG A 141 12.89 -16.24 -8.19
CA ARG A 141 12.89 -17.60 -7.62
C ARG A 141 14.14 -18.40 -8.01
N ARG A 142 15.32 -17.79 -7.89
CA ARG A 142 16.61 -18.42 -8.22
C ARG A 142 17.64 -18.18 -7.12
N HIS A 143 18.57 -19.11 -7.02
CA HIS A 143 19.73 -19.04 -6.14
C HIS A 143 20.96 -19.53 -6.89
N THR A 144 22.14 -19.08 -6.47
CA THR A 144 23.44 -19.54 -6.99
C THR A 144 23.76 -21.01 -6.65
N SER A 145 23.01 -21.63 -5.74
CA SER A 145 23.35 -22.96 -5.18
C SER A 145 22.15 -23.77 -4.69
N MET A 146 21.08 -23.12 -4.20
CA MET A 146 19.88 -23.79 -3.69
C MET A 146 18.81 -23.96 -4.77
N ASP A 147 18.14 -25.10 -4.76
CA ASP A 147 16.96 -25.36 -5.60
C ASP A 147 15.69 -24.87 -4.88
N PRO A 148 14.74 -24.17 -5.54
CA PRO A 148 13.48 -23.76 -4.93
C PRO A 148 12.59 -24.88 -4.40
N ARG A 149 12.89 -26.15 -4.70
CA ARG A 149 12.24 -27.34 -4.11
C ARG A 149 12.84 -27.72 -2.75
N ASP A 150 14.04 -27.24 -2.42
CA ASP A 150 14.66 -27.45 -1.11
C ASP A 150 14.03 -26.50 -0.07
N PRO A 151 13.52 -27.02 1.07
CA PRO A 151 13.05 -26.19 2.17
C PRO A 151 14.01 -25.08 2.61
N LYS A 152 15.33 -25.28 2.49
CA LYS A 152 16.34 -24.27 2.82
C LYS A 152 16.24 -23.02 1.98
N PHE A 153 15.82 -23.13 0.71
CA PHE A 153 15.59 -21.98 -0.17
C PHE A 153 14.51 -21.04 0.38
N TRP A 154 13.59 -21.54 1.22
CA TRP A 154 12.51 -20.74 1.79
C TRP A 154 12.75 -20.34 3.25
N ASN A 155 13.93 -20.58 3.80
CA ASN A 155 14.24 -20.26 5.20
C ASN A 155 14.65 -18.80 5.40
N TRP A 156 13.78 -17.87 5.01
CA TRP A 156 13.98 -16.42 5.13
C TRP A 156 12.68 -15.73 5.51
N SER A 157 12.75 -14.51 6.02
CA SER A 157 11.65 -13.60 6.30
C SER A 157 11.98 -12.20 5.79
N TRP A 158 11.15 -11.20 6.08
CA TRP A 158 11.49 -9.82 5.75
C TRP A 158 12.76 -9.29 6.43
N ASP A 159 13.29 -9.95 7.46
CA ASP A 159 14.63 -9.64 8.00
C ASP A 159 15.73 -9.82 6.94
N GLU A 160 15.68 -10.90 6.16
CA GLU A 160 16.64 -11.15 5.09
C GLU A 160 16.42 -10.18 3.91
N LEU A 161 15.19 -9.68 3.71
CA LEU A 161 14.95 -8.61 2.73
C LEU A 161 15.66 -7.31 3.14
N VAL A 162 15.63 -6.96 4.43
CA VAL A 162 16.37 -5.83 5.02
C VAL A 162 17.88 -6.06 4.94
N ALA A 163 18.34 -7.28 5.23
CA ALA A 163 19.76 -7.59 5.33
C ALA A 163 20.46 -7.74 3.98
N PHE A 164 19.77 -8.26 2.96
CA PHE A 164 20.40 -8.73 1.73
C PHE A 164 19.75 -8.24 0.44
N ASP A 165 18.42 -8.31 0.29
CA ASP A 165 17.75 -7.91 -0.96
C ASP A 165 17.89 -6.41 -1.19
N LEU A 166 17.47 -5.63 -0.19
CA LEU A 166 17.42 -4.18 -0.33
C LEU A 166 18.82 -3.57 -0.54
N PRO A 167 19.86 -3.92 0.24
CA PRO A 167 21.21 -3.44 -0.03
C PRO A 167 21.74 -3.84 -1.41
N ALA A 168 21.54 -5.10 -1.85
CA ALA A 168 22.03 -5.55 -3.14
C ALA A 168 21.39 -4.77 -4.31
N VAL A 169 20.08 -4.54 -4.24
CA VAL A 169 19.35 -3.76 -5.25
C VAL A 169 19.75 -2.28 -5.19
N PHE A 170 19.86 -1.68 -4.00
CA PHE A 170 20.30 -0.30 -3.86
C PHE A 170 21.72 -0.09 -4.38
N ASP A 171 22.68 -0.95 -4.03
CA ASP A 171 24.06 -0.88 -4.51
C ASP A 171 24.12 -0.98 -6.04
N PHE A 172 23.35 -1.90 -6.62
CA PHE A 172 23.28 -2.07 -8.07
C PHE A 172 22.72 -0.83 -8.76
N VAL A 173 21.57 -0.33 -8.32
CA VAL A 173 20.90 0.85 -8.91
C VAL A 173 21.71 2.12 -8.68
N TYR A 174 22.22 2.33 -7.47
CA TYR A 174 23.04 3.48 -7.11
C TYR A 174 24.35 3.48 -7.92
N GLY A 175 25.00 2.33 -8.08
CA GLY A 175 26.20 2.19 -8.89
C GLY A 175 25.95 2.43 -10.38
N LYS A 176 24.80 1.98 -10.92
CA LYS A 176 24.43 2.21 -12.33
C LYS A 176 24.01 3.65 -12.60
N ALA A 177 23.19 4.25 -11.74
CA ALA A 177 22.69 5.61 -11.92
C ALA A 177 23.77 6.65 -11.56
N GLY A 178 24.56 6.40 -10.52
CA GLY A 178 25.51 7.36 -9.94
C GLY A 178 24.82 8.56 -9.30
N GLN A 179 23.61 8.37 -8.77
CA GLN A 179 22.79 9.37 -8.09
C GLN A 179 22.04 8.71 -6.92
N LYS A 180 21.71 9.51 -5.89
CA LYS A 180 20.83 9.05 -4.80
C LYS A 180 19.44 8.69 -5.34
N ILE A 181 18.85 7.65 -4.78
CA ILE A 181 17.62 6.99 -5.24
C ILE A 181 16.40 7.58 -4.55
N ASN A 182 15.35 7.90 -5.32
CA ASN A 182 14.02 8.11 -4.75
C ASN A 182 13.34 6.75 -4.63
N TYR A 183 12.87 6.38 -3.44
CA TYR A 183 12.23 5.10 -3.20
C TYR A 183 10.71 5.23 -3.23
N VAL A 184 10.01 4.25 -3.80
CA VAL A 184 8.57 4.10 -3.67
C VAL A 184 8.28 2.67 -3.21
N GLY A 185 7.67 2.52 -2.04
CA GLY A 185 7.27 1.23 -1.50
C GLY A 185 5.76 1.15 -1.32
N HIS A 186 5.19 -0.02 -1.53
CA HIS A 186 3.83 -0.36 -1.13
C HIS A 186 3.82 -1.47 -0.09
N SER A 187 2.97 -1.37 0.93
CA SER A 187 2.72 -2.48 1.87
C SER A 187 4.00 -3.00 2.53
N LEU A 188 4.32 -4.30 2.42
CA LEU A 188 5.57 -4.90 2.91
C LEU A 188 6.84 -4.16 2.41
N GLY A 189 6.82 -3.61 1.20
CA GLY A 189 7.92 -2.78 0.68
C GLY A 189 8.20 -1.54 1.54
N THR A 190 7.19 -1.01 2.22
CA THR A 190 7.38 0.10 3.18
C THR A 190 8.00 -0.38 4.50
N LEU A 191 7.63 -1.59 4.95
CA LEU A 191 8.10 -2.15 6.22
C LEU A 191 9.62 -2.34 6.19
N PHE A 192 10.13 -3.06 5.20
CA PHE A 192 11.56 -3.38 5.21
C PHE A 192 12.44 -2.18 4.87
N VAL A 193 11.94 -1.15 4.15
CA VAL A 193 12.72 0.09 3.97
C VAL A 193 12.78 0.90 5.28
N LEU A 194 11.67 0.99 6.03
CA LEU A 194 11.64 1.64 7.34
C LEU A 194 12.57 0.93 8.33
N ALA A 195 12.52 -0.40 8.37
CA ALA A 195 13.41 -1.21 9.19
C ALA A 195 14.89 -1.00 8.80
N SER A 196 15.22 -1.01 7.51
CA SER A 196 16.58 -0.76 7.01
C SER A 196 17.10 0.62 7.42
N LEU A 197 16.32 1.68 7.20
CA LEU A 197 16.67 3.05 7.56
C LEU A 197 16.84 3.21 9.08
N SER A 198 16.04 2.52 9.89
CA SER A 198 16.15 2.54 11.36
C SER A 198 17.44 1.91 11.89
N GLU A 199 18.07 1.04 11.11
CA GLU A 199 19.39 0.46 11.36
C GLU A 199 20.53 1.30 10.75
N GLY A 200 20.23 2.49 10.19
CA GLY A 200 21.20 3.38 9.56
C GLY A 200 21.66 2.94 8.18
N LYS A 201 20.99 1.95 7.57
CA LYS A 201 21.33 1.47 6.21
C LYS A 201 20.67 2.36 5.16
N LEU A 202 21.25 2.38 3.95
CA LEU A 202 20.75 3.08 2.75
C LEU A 202 20.68 4.61 2.82
N VAL A 203 20.92 5.22 3.99
CA VAL A 203 20.81 6.67 4.22
C VAL A 203 21.65 7.47 3.23
N ASP A 204 22.87 7.02 2.94
CA ASP A 204 23.79 7.70 2.00
C ASP A 204 23.37 7.54 0.54
N GLN A 205 22.60 6.51 0.22
CA GLN A 205 22.15 6.19 -1.13
C GLN A 205 20.73 6.71 -1.42
N MET A 206 19.96 7.08 -0.39
CA MET A 206 18.57 7.49 -0.52
C MET A 206 18.42 9.01 -0.60
N LYS A 207 17.58 9.47 -1.54
CA LYS A 207 17.21 10.88 -1.72
C LYS A 207 15.90 11.22 -1.02
N SER A 208 14.92 10.32 -1.10
CA SER A 208 13.58 10.46 -0.53
C SER A 208 12.87 9.09 -0.56
N ALA A 209 11.79 8.94 0.20
CA ALA A 209 10.93 7.76 0.15
C ALA A 209 9.44 8.12 0.15
N ALA A 210 8.68 7.51 -0.76
CA ALA A 210 7.23 7.49 -0.78
C ALA A 210 6.73 6.12 -0.29
N LEU A 211 5.90 6.12 0.74
CA LEU A 211 5.39 4.94 1.43
C LEU A 211 3.88 4.89 1.26
N LEU A 212 3.41 4.04 0.35
CA LEU A 212 2.00 3.87 0.01
C LEU A 212 1.41 2.70 0.82
N SER A 213 0.31 2.93 1.54
CA SER A 213 -0.21 1.99 2.55
C SER A 213 0.90 1.50 3.50
N PRO A 214 1.52 2.42 4.28
CA PRO A 214 2.70 2.12 5.07
C PRO A 214 2.43 1.09 6.17
N ILE A 215 3.10 -0.06 6.07
CA ILE A 215 3.13 -1.09 7.09
C ILE A 215 4.39 -0.90 7.93
N ALA A 216 4.20 -0.57 9.20
CA ALA A 216 5.23 -0.65 10.23
C ALA A 216 4.76 -1.48 11.42
N TYR A 217 3.47 -1.39 11.72
CA TYR A 217 2.76 -2.19 12.71
C TYR A 217 1.54 -2.81 12.04
N LEU A 218 1.04 -3.91 12.60
CA LEU A 218 -0.12 -4.66 12.10
C LEU A 218 -1.08 -5.08 13.24
N SER A 219 -0.90 -4.51 14.44
CA SER A 219 -1.66 -4.88 15.64
C SER A 219 -3.12 -4.45 15.59
N HIS A 220 -3.46 -3.48 14.75
CA HIS A 220 -4.82 -2.93 14.60
C HIS A 220 -5.42 -3.20 13.21
N MET A 221 -4.78 -4.04 12.39
CA MET A 221 -5.36 -4.44 11.11
C MET A 221 -6.77 -5.01 11.33
N ASN A 222 -7.71 -4.60 10.51
CA ASN A 222 -9.13 -4.89 10.70
C ASN A 222 -9.66 -6.00 9.77
N THR A 223 -8.76 -6.64 9.00
CA THR A 223 -9.09 -7.86 8.25
C THR A 223 -9.32 -9.05 9.19
N ALA A 224 -10.58 -9.51 9.29
CA ALA A 224 -10.92 -10.70 10.08
C ALA A 224 -10.13 -11.94 9.61
N LEU A 225 -9.95 -12.10 8.30
CA LEU A 225 -9.16 -13.18 7.71
C LEU A 225 -7.69 -13.09 8.13
N GLY A 226 -7.08 -11.91 8.03
CA GLY A 226 -5.70 -11.71 8.44
C GLY A 226 -5.50 -11.95 9.95
N VAL A 227 -6.44 -11.50 10.78
CA VAL A 227 -6.37 -11.70 12.25
C VAL A 227 -6.51 -13.18 12.60
N ALA A 228 -7.42 -13.89 11.95
CA ALA A 228 -7.57 -15.33 12.10
C ALA A 228 -6.31 -16.07 11.64
N ALA A 229 -5.74 -15.71 10.48
CA ALA A 229 -4.48 -16.28 9.98
C ALA A 229 -3.32 -16.03 10.96
N ALA A 230 -3.16 -14.81 11.47
CA ALA A 230 -2.11 -14.48 12.42
C ALA A 230 -2.23 -15.26 13.73
N LYS A 231 -3.47 -15.52 14.19
CA LYS A 231 -3.76 -16.40 15.34
C LYS A 231 -3.49 -17.86 15.04
N ALA A 232 -3.77 -18.33 13.82
CA ALA A 232 -3.46 -19.70 13.42
C ALA A 232 -1.93 -19.96 13.47
N PHE A 233 -1.11 -18.94 13.20
CA PHE A 233 0.35 -19.02 13.33
C PHE A 233 0.89 -18.93 14.79
N VAL A 234 0.04 -19.02 15.84
CA VAL A 234 0.42 -18.82 17.27
C VAL A 234 1.18 -19.99 17.91
N GLY A 235 0.97 -21.23 17.44
CA GLY A 235 1.61 -22.41 18.04
C GLY A 235 2.13 -23.34 16.96
N GLU A 236 3.42 -23.67 16.99
CA GLU A 236 3.94 -24.99 16.53
C GLU A 236 3.73 -25.40 15.05
N ILE A 237 3.29 -24.50 14.17
CA ILE A 237 3.01 -24.86 12.77
C ILE A 237 4.27 -24.97 11.88
N THR A 238 5.43 -24.49 12.32
CA THR A 238 6.71 -24.89 11.69
C THR A 238 6.94 -26.40 11.78
N THR A 239 6.31 -27.07 12.75
CA THR A 239 6.30 -28.54 12.91
C THR A 239 5.05 -29.19 12.34
N LEU A 240 3.91 -28.50 12.27
CA LEU A 240 2.63 -29.11 11.87
C LEU A 240 2.30 -29.04 10.36
N PHE A 241 2.79 -28.06 9.60
CA PHE A 241 2.61 -28.07 8.13
C PHE A 241 3.85 -28.51 7.35
N GLY A 242 5.07 -28.34 7.88
CA GLY A 242 6.30 -28.71 7.16
C GLY A 242 6.50 -28.01 5.80
N LEU A 243 5.68 -27.00 5.48
CA LEU A 243 5.72 -26.26 4.23
C LEU A 243 6.68 -25.09 4.35
N ALA A 244 7.78 -25.15 3.60
CA ALA A 244 8.75 -24.07 3.57
C ALA A 244 8.26 -22.90 2.69
N GLU A 245 7.65 -23.22 1.55
CA GLU A 245 6.99 -22.28 0.64
C GLU A 245 5.53 -22.06 1.06
N PHE A 246 5.13 -20.80 1.18
CA PHE A 246 3.73 -20.40 1.20
C PHE A 246 3.32 -19.99 -0.22
N ASN A 247 2.69 -20.91 -0.94
CA ASN A 247 2.14 -20.67 -2.27
C ASN A 247 0.62 -20.53 -2.20
N PRO A 248 0.05 -19.31 -2.30
CA PRO A 248 -1.39 -19.12 -2.17
C PRO A 248 -2.21 -19.77 -3.29
N LYS A 249 -1.59 -20.11 -4.42
CA LYS A 249 -2.22 -20.84 -5.54
C LYS A 249 -2.15 -22.37 -5.37
N GLY A 250 -1.49 -22.88 -4.34
CA GLY A 250 -1.32 -24.31 -4.09
C GLY A 250 -2.40 -24.89 -3.16
N ASP A 251 -2.63 -26.20 -3.28
CA ASP A 251 -3.64 -26.94 -2.49
C ASP A 251 -3.52 -26.73 -0.97
N PRO A 252 -2.32 -26.70 -0.35
CA PRO A 252 -2.23 -26.51 1.09
C PRO A 252 -2.70 -25.13 1.56
N ALA A 253 -2.41 -24.08 0.78
CA ALA A 253 -2.88 -22.74 1.10
C ALA A 253 -4.39 -22.60 0.86
N ALA A 254 -4.94 -23.26 -0.15
CA ALA A 254 -6.38 -23.31 -0.39
C ALA A 254 -7.12 -24.02 0.76
N GLN A 255 -6.60 -25.14 1.27
CA GLN A 255 -7.16 -25.84 2.43
C GLN A 255 -7.07 -24.99 3.71
N PHE A 256 -5.92 -24.33 3.92
CA PHE A 256 -5.75 -23.42 5.04
C PHE A 256 -6.75 -22.25 4.97
N LEU A 257 -6.91 -21.64 3.80
CA LEU A 257 -7.90 -20.60 3.56
C LEU A 257 -9.31 -21.10 3.84
N GLN A 258 -9.69 -22.29 3.34
CA GLN A 258 -11.01 -22.88 3.59
C GLN A 258 -11.28 -23.06 5.09
N ALA A 259 -10.28 -23.48 5.87
CA ALA A 259 -10.39 -23.57 7.32
C ALA A 259 -10.58 -22.19 7.96
N LEU A 260 -9.86 -21.17 7.50
CA LEU A 260 -10.03 -19.80 7.98
C LEU A 260 -11.41 -19.24 7.65
N CYS A 261 -11.94 -19.51 6.46
CA CYS A 261 -13.27 -19.07 6.03
C CYS A 261 -14.41 -19.72 6.81
N ALA A 262 -14.16 -20.83 7.51
CA ALA A 262 -15.12 -21.46 8.40
C ALA A 262 -15.19 -20.79 9.79
N TYR A 263 -14.23 -19.91 10.13
CA TYR A 263 -14.29 -19.17 11.39
C TYR A 263 -15.41 -18.12 11.39
N PRO A 264 -16.23 -18.03 12.45
CA PRO A 264 -17.28 -17.04 12.56
C PRO A 264 -16.74 -15.61 12.36
N GLY A 265 -17.39 -14.84 11.48
CA GLY A 265 -17.02 -13.45 11.18
C GLY A 265 -15.96 -13.28 10.08
N VAL A 266 -15.41 -14.37 9.52
CA VAL A 266 -14.52 -14.32 8.35
C VAL A 266 -15.33 -14.45 7.06
N TYR A 267 -15.37 -13.39 6.26
CA TYR A 267 -16.08 -13.36 4.98
C TYR A 267 -15.09 -13.56 3.81
N CYS A 268 -15.15 -14.71 3.15
CA CYS A 268 -14.25 -15.04 2.04
C CYS A 268 -14.86 -14.97 0.64
N TYR A 269 -16.10 -14.46 0.51
CA TYR A 269 -16.76 -14.38 -0.80
C TYR A 269 -16.03 -13.44 -1.76
N ASP A 270 -15.52 -12.32 -1.25
CA ASP A 270 -14.63 -11.40 -1.96
C ASP A 270 -13.29 -11.38 -1.23
N LEU A 271 -12.37 -12.25 -1.65
CA LEU A 271 -11.07 -12.43 -1.00
C LEU A 271 -10.20 -11.17 -1.12
N LEU A 272 -10.31 -10.43 -2.22
CA LEU A 272 -9.57 -9.19 -2.42
C LEU A 272 -10.01 -8.16 -1.37
N GLN A 273 -11.31 -7.95 -1.21
CA GLN A 273 -11.85 -7.07 -0.17
C GLN A 273 -11.55 -7.57 1.24
N ALA A 274 -11.61 -8.88 1.48
CA ALA A 274 -11.33 -9.47 2.78
C ALA A 274 -9.89 -9.21 3.27
N VAL A 275 -8.95 -9.07 2.33
CA VAL A 275 -7.54 -8.78 2.64
C VAL A 275 -7.27 -7.28 2.62
N THR A 276 -7.72 -6.58 1.58
CA THR A 276 -7.30 -5.19 1.32
C THR A 276 -8.21 -4.15 1.97
N GLY A 277 -9.44 -4.52 2.29
CA GLY A 277 -10.53 -3.60 2.62
C GLY A 277 -11.37 -3.22 1.42
N LYS A 278 -12.36 -2.35 1.62
CA LYS A 278 -13.33 -1.99 0.57
C LYS A 278 -12.71 -1.00 -0.42
N ASN A 279 -12.10 -1.52 -1.48
CA ASN A 279 -11.53 -0.68 -2.54
C ASN A 279 -12.62 0.10 -3.27
N CYS A 280 -12.40 1.39 -3.48
CA CYS A 280 -13.36 2.27 -4.15
C CYS A 280 -13.26 2.21 -5.67
N CYS A 281 -12.05 1.96 -6.16
CA CYS A 281 -11.64 2.55 -7.43
C CYS A 281 -10.94 1.55 -8.36
N LEU A 282 -11.12 0.26 -8.11
CA LEU A 282 -10.67 -0.82 -8.99
C LEU A 282 -11.69 -1.07 -10.09
N ASN A 283 -11.24 -1.54 -11.26
CA ASN A 283 -12.13 -2.04 -12.31
C ASN A 283 -11.94 -3.54 -12.54
N SER A 284 -12.93 -4.16 -13.16
CA SER A 284 -12.95 -5.61 -13.40
C SER A 284 -11.75 -6.07 -14.24
N SER A 285 -11.37 -5.36 -15.31
CA SER A 285 -10.25 -5.79 -16.15
C SER A 285 -8.90 -5.80 -15.41
N THR A 286 -8.69 -4.87 -14.49
CA THR A 286 -7.47 -4.81 -13.65
C THR A 286 -7.49 -5.92 -12.63
N ILE A 287 -8.67 -6.26 -12.09
CA ILE A 287 -8.83 -7.40 -11.18
C ILE A 287 -8.59 -8.72 -11.93
N ASP A 288 -9.07 -8.87 -13.16
CA ASP A 288 -8.83 -10.07 -13.97
C ASP A 288 -7.32 -10.25 -14.23
N LEU A 289 -6.63 -9.18 -14.65
CA LEU A 289 -5.17 -9.20 -14.81
C LEU A 289 -4.43 -9.46 -13.50
N PHE A 290 -4.92 -8.93 -12.38
CA PHE A 290 -4.39 -9.24 -11.06
C PHE A 290 -4.51 -10.73 -10.77
N LEU A 291 -5.68 -11.35 -10.95
CA LEU A 291 -5.88 -12.78 -10.67
C LEU A 291 -5.08 -13.70 -11.60
N GLU A 292 -4.79 -13.26 -12.83
CA GLU A 292 -3.92 -13.99 -13.76
C GLU A 292 -2.46 -14.03 -13.28
N ASN A 293 -1.95 -12.90 -12.76
CA ASN A 293 -0.55 -12.76 -12.37
C ASN A 293 -0.33 -13.14 -10.91
N GLU A 294 -1.22 -12.71 -10.04
CA GLU A 294 -1.15 -12.75 -8.57
C GLU A 294 -2.13 -13.76 -7.97
N PRO A 295 -1.99 -14.15 -6.69
CA PRO A 295 -0.90 -13.83 -5.77
C PRO A 295 0.41 -14.62 -6.02
N GLN A 296 1.54 -14.03 -5.65
CA GLN A 296 2.86 -14.67 -5.64
C GLN A 296 3.11 -15.53 -4.39
N SER A 297 4.04 -16.48 -4.54
CA SER A 297 4.59 -17.25 -3.43
C SER A 297 5.53 -16.41 -2.54
N THR A 298 5.59 -16.75 -1.26
CA THR A 298 6.56 -16.23 -0.29
C THR A 298 7.01 -17.38 0.62
N SER A 299 7.93 -17.16 1.55
CA SER A 299 8.24 -18.18 2.55
C SER A 299 7.19 -18.23 3.65
N THR A 300 6.94 -19.43 4.18
CA THR A 300 6.12 -19.59 5.39
C THR A 300 6.74 -18.85 6.57
N LYS A 301 8.07 -18.82 6.68
CA LYS A 301 8.77 -18.06 7.72
C LYS A 301 8.48 -16.55 7.63
N ASN A 302 8.33 -15.99 6.43
CA ASN A 302 7.92 -14.60 6.27
C ASN A 302 6.48 -14.35 6.75
N MET A 303 5.55 -15.25 6.43
CA MET A 303 4.16 -15.16 6.92
C MET A 303 4.08 -15.28 8.45
N VAL A 304 4.87 -16.18 9.05
CA VAL A 304 4.99 -16.30 10.51
C VAL A 304 5.55 -15.01 11.11
N HIS A 305 6.54 -14.40 10.47
CA HIS A 305 7.12 -13.14 10.95
C HIS A 305 6.09 -12.01 10.94
N LEU A 306 5.31 -11.86 9.87
CA LEU A 306 4.21 -10.88 9.82
C LEU A 306 3.16 -11.15 10.90
N ALA A 307 2.84 -12.43 11.15
CA ALA A 307 1.93 -12.80 12.23
C ALA A 307 2.48 -12.46 13.63
N GLN A 308 3.81 -12.49 13.84
CA GLN A 308 4.42 -12.03 15.09
C GLN A 308 4.17 -10.53 15.31
N ILE A 309 4.29 -9.71 14.26
CA ILE A 309 4.00 -8.26 14.35
C ILE A 309 2.54 -8.02 14.76
N VAL A 310 1.61 -8.77 14.16
CA VAL A 310 0.18 -8.67 14.50
C VAL A 310 -0.07 -8.97 15.98
N ARG A 311 0.52 -10.06 16.49
CA ARG A 311 0.23 -10.55 17.85
C ARG A 311 0.95 -9.79 18.93
N ASP A 312 2.23 -9.50 18.71
CA ASP A 312 3.09 -8.91 19.71
C ASP A 312 2.97 -7.38 19.69
N GLY A 313 2.42 -6.83 18.60
CA GLY A 313 2.29 -5.38 18.39
C GLY A 313 3.64 -4.68 18.41
N LYS A 314 4.70 -5.35 17.94
CA LYS A 314 6.07 -4.83 17.92
C LYS A 314 6.70 -5.09 16.57
N LEU A 315 7.44 -4.09 16.07
CA LEU A 315 8.31 -4.26 14.92
C LEU A 315 9.67 -4.75 15.42
N ALA A 316 9.91 -6.04 15.36
CA ALA A 316 11.13 -6.69 15.85
C ALA A 316 11.64 -7.69 14.82
N LYS A 317 12.89 -8.16 14.98
CA LYS A 317 13.42 -9.29 14.22
C LYS A 317 12.63 -10.57 14.50
N TYR A 318 12.82 -11.58 13.67
CA TYR A 318 12.08 -12.84 13.73
C TYR A 318 12.24 -13.50 15.10
N ASN A 319 11.12 -13.77 15.76
CA ASN A 319 11.12 -14.53 17.00
C ASN A 319 11.16 -16.02 16.67
N TYR A 320 12.20 -16.74 17.10
CA TYR A 320 12.31 -18.17 16.91
C TYR A 320 11.41 -19.00 17.85
N GLY A 321 10.53 -18.33 18.62
CA GLY A 321 9.55 -18.94 19.53
C GLY A 321 10.15 -19.46 20.83
N ARG A 322 11.46 -19.71 20.86
CA ARG A 322 12.22 -20.17 22.03
C ARG A 322 13.34 -19.19 22.40
N PRO A 323 13.50 -18.85 23.69
CA PRO A 323 14.55 -17.93 24.15
C PRO A 323 15.98 -18.38 23.80
N ASP A 324 16.28 -19.67 23.84
CA ASP A 324 17.60 -20.21 23.51
C ASP A 324 17.91 -20.11 22.01
N LEU A 325 16.91 -20.29 21.14
CA LEU A 325 17.07 -20.06 19.71
C LEU A 325 17.33 -18.58 19.42
N ASN A 326 16.57 -17.68 20.05
CA ASN A 326 16.83 -16.24 19.95
C ASN A 326 18.24 -15.87 20.45
N LEU A 327 18.71 -16.50 21.55
CA LEU A 327 20.06 -16.30 22.06
C LEU A 327 21.13 -16.70 21.03
N MET A 328 20.95 -17.83 20.34
CA MET A 328 21.87 -18.26 19.28
C MET A 328 21.89 -17.31 18.07
N HIS A 329 20.74 -16.73 17.71
CA HIS A 329 20.64 -15.84 16.54
C HIS A 329 21.04 -14.39 16.83
N TYR A 330 20.75 -13.87 18.02
CA TYR A 330 20.87 -12.44 18.34
C TYR A 330 21.80 -12.14 19.52
N GLY A 331 22.32 -13.16 20.20
CA GLY A 331 23.05 -13.00 21.47
C GLY A 331 22.16 -12.49 22.61
N ARG A 332 20.83 -12.55 22.46
CA ARG A 332 19.83 -12.09 23.45
C ARG A 332 18.58 -12.96 23.41
N PHE A 333 17.89 -13.12 24.54
CA PHE A 333 16.69 -13.98 24.65
C PHE A 333 15.46 -13.47 23.90
N ASN A 334 15.37 -12.16 23.68
CA ASN A 334 14.29 -11.52 22.93
C ASN A 334 14.84 -10.97 21.61
N PRO A 335 14.06 -11.05 20.52
CA PRO A 335 14.46 -10.47 19.25
C PRO A 335 14.65 -8.95 19.38
N PRO A 336 15.70 -8.37 18.78
CA PRO A 336 15.90 -6.93 18.72
C PRO A 336 14.71 -6.20 18.06
N VAL A 337 14.34 -5.04 18.61
CA VAL A 337 13.28 -4.18 18.08
C VAL A 337 13.87 -3.17 17.10
N TYR A 338 13.19 -2.93 15.99
CA TYR A 338 13.54 -1.86 15.06
C TYR A 338 13.04 -0.51 15.61
N ASN A 339 13.96 0.39 15.94
CA ASN A 339 13.62 1.69 16.50
C ASN A 339 13.44 2.74 15.39
N LEU A 340 12.21 2.93 14.93
CA LEU A 340 11.91 3.83 13.81
C LEU A 340 12.22 5.31 14.10
N SER A 341 12.38 5.71 15.37
CA SER A 341 12.86 7.05 15.72
C SER A 341 14.33 7.29 15.36
N ASN A 342 15.08 6.25 14.97
CA ASN A 342 16.43 6.38 14.45
C ASN A 342 16.49 6.77 12.96
N ILE A 343 15.35 6.77 12.24
CA ILE A 343 15.32 7.19 10.83
C ILE A 343 15.76 8.66 10.75
N PRO A 344 16.73 9.02 9.89
CA PRO A 344 17.25 10.39 9.81
C PRO A 344 16.15 11.43 9.62
N HIS A 345 16.13 12.45 10.49
CA HIS A 345 15.06 13.44 10.53
C HIS A 345 15.00 14.33 9.28
N ASP A 346 16.13 14.45 8.57
CA ASP A 346 16.29 15.28 7.37
C ASP A 346 15.93 14.55 6.06
N LEU A 347 15.69 13.23 6.13
CA LEU A 347 15.29 12.41 5.00
C LEU A 347 13.84 12.71 4.59
N PRO A 348 13.58 13.16 3.35
CA PRO A 348 12.22 13.41 2.90
C PRO A 348 11.39 12.11 2.81
N LEU A 349 10.30 12.05 3.58
CA LEU A 349 9.31 10.98 3.60
C LEU A 349 7.94 11.50 3.17
N PHE A 350 7.30 10.77 2.26
CA PHE A 350 5.90 10.94 1.91
C PHE A 350 5.12 9.68 2.31
N LEU A 351 4.12 9.80 3.16
CA LEU A 351 3.25 8.69 3.58
C LEU A 351 1.85 8.94 3.02
N SER A 352 1.29 7.96 2.29
CA SER A 352 -0.10 8.01 1.83
C SER A 352 -0.85 6.77 2.28
N TYR A 353 -1.96 6.95 3.00
CA TYR A 353 -2.72 5.86 3.62
C TYR A 353 -4.23 6.06 3.53
N GLY A 354 -4.96 4.95 3.53
CA GLY A 354 -6.38 4.90 3.21
C GLY A 354 -7.26 4.69 4.44
N GLY A 355 -8.48 5.26 4.43
CA GLY A 355 -9.46 5.07 5.51
C GLY A 355 -10.18 3.72 5.47
N GLN A 356 -10.24 3.09 4.29
CA GLN A 356 -10.79 1.74 4.11
C GLN A 356 -9.70 0.66 4.06
N ASP A 357 -8.43 1.01 4.33
CA ASP A 357 -7.33 0.06 4.29
C ASP A 357 -7.40 -0.91 5.48
N ALA A 358 -7.57 -2.19 5.18
CA ALA A 358 -7.74 -3.22 6.20
C ALA A 358 -6.43 -3.73 6.80
N LEU A 359 -5.30 -3.44 6.16
CA LEU A 359 -3.96 -3.86 6.59
C LEU A 359 -3.19 -2.69 7.23
N SER A 360 -3.08 -1.58 6.50
CA SER A 360 -2.44 -0.34 6.96
C SER A 360 -3.43 0.53 7.73
N ASP A 361 -4.03 -0.03 8.78
CA ASP A 361 -5.06 0.65 9.58
C ASP A 361 -4.54 1.98 10.15
N PHE A 362 -5.40 3.01 10.16
CA PHE A 362 -5.02 4.36 10.57
C PHE A 362 -4.42 4.43 11.99
N ARG A 363 -4.75 3.50 12.89
CA ARG A 363 -4.16 3.42 14.24
C ARG A 363 -2.71 2.96 14.22
N ASP A 364 -2.38 1.99 13.37
CA ASP A 364 -1.00 1.54 13.17
C ASP A 364 -0.17 2.60 12.43
N VAL A 365 -0.77 3.32 11.47
CA VAL A 365 -0.14 4.48 10.82
C VAL A 365 0.08 5.62 11.82
N ALA A 366 -0.88 5.92 12.69
CA ALA A 366 -0.70 6.93 13.74
C ALA A 366 0.47 6.61 14.67
N ARG A 367 0.69 5.33 14.99
CA ARG A 367 1.86 4.87 15.76
C ARG A 367 3.18 5.03 15.01
N LEU A 368 3.18 4.79 13.70
CA LEU A 368 4.33 5.09 12.84
C LEU A 368 4.64 6.59 12.87
N LEU A 369 3.62 7.45 12.72
CA LEU A 369 3.78 8.91 12.76
C LEU A 369 4.30 9.40 14.11
N ASP A 370 3.89 8.80 15.24
CA ASP A 370 4.46 9.12 16.56
C ASP A 370 5.95 8.77 16.64
N SER A 371 6.38 7.70 15.98
CA SER A 371 7.80 7.32 15.92
C SER A 371 8.62 8.32 15.07
N LEU A 372 7.98 8.98 14.11
CA LEU A 372 8.57 9.96 13.18
C LEU A 372 8.35 11.43 13.59
N LYS A 373 7.74 11.70 14.75
CA LYS A 373 7.31 13.05 15.17
C LYS A 373 8.44 14.09 15.28
N LEU A 374 9.69 13.65 15.33
CA LEU A 374 10.88 14.50 15.40
C LEU A 374 11.51 14.77 14.02
N HIS A 375 10.91 14.30 12.92
CA HIS A 375 11.35 14.66 11.57
C HIS A 375 11.30 16.19 11.35
N ASP A 376 12.24 16.68 10.55
CA ASP A 376 12.37 18.10 10.27
C ASP A 376 11.13 18.63 9.55
N VAL A 377 10.83 19.92 9.79
CA VAL A 377 9.70 20.60 9.14
C VAL A 377 9.84 20.54 7.63
N GLY A 378 8.79 20.09 6.94
CA GLY A 378 8.77 19.93 5.49
C GLY A 378 9.47 18.67 4.97
N LYS A 379 10.02 17.83 5.85
CA LYS A 379 10.59 16.51 5.47
C LYS A 379 9.62 15.36 5.65
N LEU A 380 8.53 15.53 6.38
CA LEU A 380 7.47 14.53 6.51
C LEU A 380 6.16 15.08 5.94
N THR A 381 5.73 14.51 4.81
CA THR A 381 4.44 14.81 4.18
C THR A 381 3.50 13.63 4.35
N VAL A 382 2.26 13.89 4.77
CA VAL A 382 1.26 12.85 5.04
C VAL A 382 -0.03 13.14 4.29
N GLN A 383 -0.49 12.17 3.52
CA GLN A 383 -1.75 12.18 2.80
C GLN A 383 -2.68 11.09 3.33
N TYR A 384 -3.91 11.47 3.66
CA TYR A 384 -4.97 10.55 4.05
C TYR A 384 -6.09 10.56 3.01
N ILE A 385 -6.50 9.38 2.55
CA ILE A 385 -7.55 9.22 1.54
C ILE A 385 -8.65 8.32 2.12
N GLU A 386 -9.73 8.94 2.61
CA GLU A 386 -10.78 8.26 3.38
C GLU A 386 -11.37 7.02 2.70
N ASN A 387 -11.56 7.07 1.38
CA ASN A 387 -12.20 5.99 0.62
C ASN A 387 -11.23 4.97 0.02
N TYR A 388 -9.91 5.15 0.18
CA TYR A 388 -8.93 4.18 -0.34
C TYR A 388 -8.79 3.00 0.60
N ALA A 389 -8.73 1.81 0.02
CA ALA A 389 -8.27 0.58 0.64
C ALA A 389 -6.88 0.19 0.12
N HIS A 390 -6.36 -0.95 0.56
CA HIS A 390 -4.94 -1.29 0.40
C HIS A 390 -4.46 -1.39 -1.05
N ALA A 391 -5.30 -1.86 -1.98
CA ALA A 391 -4.93 -2.04 -3.38
C ALA A 391 -5.17 -0.79 -4.24
N ASP A 392 -6.01 0.17 -3.78
CA ASP A 392 -6.30 1.40 -4.53
C ASP A 392 -5.02 2.21 -4.80
N PHE A 393 -4.03 2.16 -3.92
CA PHE A 393 -2.74 2.87 -4.06
C PHE A 393 -1.87 2.43 -5.23
N ILE A 394 -2.13 1.23 -5.79
CA ILE A 394 -1.34 0.66 -6.88
C ILE A 394 -2.20 0.31 -8.10
N MET A 395 -3.46 -0.07 -7.88
CA MET A 395 -4.40 -0.50 -8.91
C MET A 395 -5.57 0.47 -9.13
N GLY A 396 -5.77 1.48 -8.27
CA GLY A 396 -6.89 2.42 -8.38
C GLY A 396 -6.86 3.23 -9.67
N LEU A 397 -7.98 3.30 -10.38
CA LEU A 397 -8.07 4.04 -11.64
C LEU A 397 -7.80 5.54 -11.49
N ASN A 398 -8.07 6.09 -10.30
CA ASN A 398 -7.83 7.48 -9.94
C ASN A 398 -6.52 7.70 -9.15
N ALA A 399 -5.70 6.67 -8.97
CA ALA A 399 -4.44 6.78 -8.22
C ALA A 399 -3.47 7.76 -8.86
N LYS A 400 -3.49 7.87 -10.20
CA LYS A 400 -2.79 8.93 -10.94
C LYS A 400 -3.13 10.32 -10.41
N ASP A 401 -4.42 10.60 -10.31
CA ASP A 401 -4.93 11.93 -10.01
C ASP A 401 -4.92 12.24 -8.52
N ILE A 402 -4.82 11.25 -7.63
CA ILE A 402 -4.85 11.48 -6.18
C ILE A 402 -3.47 11.30 -5.54
N VAL A 403 -2.69 10.32 -5.99
CA VAL A 403 -1.45 9.88 -5.34
C VAL A 403 -0.21 10.18 -6.20
N TYR A 404 -0.24 9.86 -7.50
CA TYR A 404 0.98 9.89 -8.33
C TYR A 404 1.32 11.28 -8.87
N ASN A 405 0.32 12.15 -9.05
CA ASN A 405 0.54 13.53 -9.44
C ASN A 405 0.75 14.40 -8.20
N GLN A 406 1.95 14.95 -8.02
CA GLN A 406 2.22 15.92 -6.94
C GLN A 406 1.37 17.20 -7.04
N GLU A 407 0.73 17.48 -8.19
CA GLU A 407 -0.16 18.63 -8.32
C GLU A 407 -1.48 18.49 -7.55
N THR A 408 -1.80 17.28 -7.03
CA THR A 408 -3.05 16.98 -6.32
C THR A 408 -2.86 16.55 -4.86
N LEU A 409 -1.60 16.54 -4.36
CA LEU A 409 -1.35 16.40 -2.94
C LEU A 409 -1.77 17.70 -2.25
N ALA A 410 -2.89 17.65 -1.55
CA ALA A 410 -3.31 18.67 -0.59
C ALA A 410 -2.18 18.95 0.40
N ALA A 411 -1.49 20.07 0.25
CA ALA A 411 -0.47 20.50 1.19
C ALA A 411 -1.12 20.85 2.54
N GLN A 412 -0.46 20.48 3.65
CA GLN A 412 -0.85 20.95 4.97
C GLN A 412 0.02 22.15 5.34
N HIS A 413 -0.58 23.33 5.43
CA HIS A 413 0.09 24.55 5.84
C HIS A 413 -0.18 24.79 7.32
N VAL A 414 0.84 24.59 8.16
CA VAL A 414 0.77 24.98 9.57
C VAL A 414 0.83 26.51 9.64
N VAL A 415 -0.26 27.13 10.03
CA VAL A 415 -0.42 28.58 10.01
C VAL A 415 0.57 29.22 10.98
N GLY A 416 1.39 30.14 10.48
CA GLY A 416 2.46 30.76 11.26
C GLY A 416 3.74 29.93 11.40
N GLY A 417 3.82 28.77 10.73
CA GLY A 417 5.00 27.89 10.78
C GLY A 417 5.32 27.42 12.20
N SER A 418 6.57 27.59 12.63
CA SER A 418 7.02 27.20 13.97
C SER A 418 6.46 28.07 15.10
N GLN A 419 5.99 29.28 14.79
CA GLN A 419 5.41 30.19 15.77
C GLN A 419 3.91 29.96 15.99
N GLY A 420 3.25 29.26 15.07
CA GLY A 420 1.84 28.91 15.20
C GLY A 420 0.88 30.09 15.06
N TRP A 421 -0.39 29.83 15.38
CA TRP A 421 -1.47 30.81 15.35
C TRP A 421 -1.50 31.60 16.67
N GLU A 422 -0.63 32.60 16.76
CA GLU A 422 -0.38 33.40 17.97
C GLU A 422 -0.34 34.91 17.64
N GLU A 423 -0.57 35.78 18.64
CA GLU A 423 -0.56 37.25 18.44
C GLU A 423 0.80 37.82 18.02
N SER A 424 1.89 37.14 18.42
CA SER A 424 3.26 37.56 18.10
C SER A 424 3.71 37.18 16.69
N THR A 425 2.94 36.37 15.97
CA THR A 425 3.30 35.85 14.66
C THR A 425 2.95 36.84 13.55
N ASP A 426 3.88 37.11 12.63
CA ASP A 426 3.57 37.88 11.41
C ASP A 426 2.84 37.01 10.36
N LEU A 427 1.54 36.86 10.59
CA LEU A 427 0.66 36.02 9.78
C LEU A 427 0.49 36.52 8.34
N ASN A 428 0.62 37.83 8.09
CA ASN A 428 0.51 38.37 6.74
C ASN A 428 1.76 38.06 5.92
N SER A 429 2.94 38.25 6.49
CA SER A 429 4.20 37.86 5.85
C SER A 429 4.24 36.36 5.60
N TRP A 430 3.85 35.54 6.59
CA TRP A 430 3.72 34.10 6.43
C TRP A 430 2.77 33.73 5.28
N ALA A 431 1.54 34.25 5.29
CA ALA A 431 0.54 33.94 4.26
C ALA A 431 1.00 34.37 2.86
N SER A 432 1.77 35.46 2.73
CA SER A 432 2.31 35.93 1.46
C SER A 432 3.46 35.07 0.90
N GLY A 433 4.16 34.33 1.76
CA GLY A 433 5.23 33.41 1.37
C GLY A 433 4.74 32.04 0.92
N GLU A 434 3.47 31.73 1.19
CA GLU A 434 2.85 30.44 0.89
C GLU A 434 2.09 30.46 -0.45
N LYS A 435 1.90 29.28 -1.04
CA LYS A 435 1.05 29.08 -2.21
C LYS A 435 -0.03 28.07 -1.88
N PHE A 436 -1.28 28.53 -1.86
CA PHE A 436 -2.45 27.71 -1.52
C PHE A 436 -3.20 27.26 -2.78
N LYS A 437 -3.51 25.98 -2.87
CA LYS A 437 -4.27 25.34 -3.94
C LYS A 437 -5.56 24.72 -3.43
N VAL A 438 -6.55 24.59 -4.31
CA VAL A 438 -7.74 23.80 -4.00
C VAL A 438 -7.32 22.37 -3.68
N GLY A 439 -7.73 21.88 -2.52
CA GLY A 439 -7.33 20.60 -1.93
C GLY A 439 -6.55 20.78 -0.62
N ASP A 440 -5.71 21.82 -0.52
CA ASP A 440 -4.82 22.06 0.62
C ASP A 440 -5.58 22.23 1.95
N GLN A 441 -4.87 22.11 3.07
CA GLN A 441 -5.40 22.25 4.41
C GLN A 441 -4.60 23.28 5.19
N LEU A 442 -5.29 24.18 5.90
CA LEU A 442 -4.69 25.04 6.90
C LEU A 442 -4.79 24.37 8.26
N VAL A 443 -3.68 24.26 8.98
CA VAL A 443 -3.61 23.68 10.32
C VAL A 443 -3.29 24.80 11.31
N PHE A 444 -4.26 25.15 12.14
CA PHE A 444 -4.14 26.18 13.16
C PHE A 444 -3.82 25.53 14.50
N LYS A 445 -2.58 25.72 14.96
CA LYS A 445 -2.12 25.25 16.27
C LYS A 445 -2.00 26.45 17.22
N TYR A 446 -2.65 26.36 18.37
CA TYR A 446 -2.69 27.43 19.36
C TYR A 446 -3.15 26.90 20.73
N THR A 447 -2.95 27.69 21.79
CA THR A 447 -3.42 27.31 23.13
C THR A 447 -4.96 27.40 23.21
N SER A 448 -5.63 26.26 23.39
CA SER A 448 -7.10 26.23 23.52
C SER A 448 -7.56 27.08 24.72
N GLY A 449 -8.64 27.83 24.53
CA GLY A 449 -9.15 28.81 25.51
C GLY A 449 -8.49 30.18 25.45
N LEU A 450 -7.28 30.30 24.91
CA LEU A 450 -6.59 31.59 24.69
C LEU A 450 -6.93 32.17 23.31
N HIS A 451 -6.94 31.31 22.30
CA HIS A 451 -7.22 31.70 20.93
C HIS A 451 -8.37 30.88 20.33
N SER A 452 -8.81 31.32 19.16
CA SER A 452 -9.82 30.66 18.33
C SER A 452 -9.53 30.95 16.86
N VAL A 453 -10.23 30.27 15.98
CA VAL A 453 -10.18 30.51 14.53
C VAL A 453 -11.59 30.79 14.06
N VAL A 454 -11.82 32.01 13.56
CA VAL A 454 -13.08 32.37 12.90
C VAL A 454 -12.85 32.68 11.43
N GLU A 455 -13.73 32.17 10.57
CA GLU A 455 -13.75 32.50 9.15
C GLU A 455 -14.73 33.65 8.89
N LEU A 456 -14.24 34.71 8.25
CA LEU A 456 -15.00 35.93 7.98
C LEU A 456 -15.53 35.96 6.54
N PRO A 457 -16.75 36.50 6.32
CA PRO A 457 -17.45 36.36 5.05
C PRO A 457 -16.85 37.19 3.91
N ASN A 458 -16.12 38.27 4.21
CA ASN A 458 -15.57 39.19 3.23
C ASN A 458 -14.49 40.12 3.82
N GLU A 459 -13.85 40.89 2.95
CA GLU A 459 -12.77 41.81 3.31
C GLU A 459 -13.22 42.92 4.28
N SER A 460 -14.49 43.36 4.20
CA SER A 460 -15.02 44.39 5.09
C SER A 460 -15.10 43.90 6.53
N ALA A 461 -15.63 42.69 6.74
CA ALA A 461 -15.65 42.04 8.04
C ALA A 461 -14.22 41.79 8.58
N TYR A 462 -13.28 41.42 7.71
CA TYR A 462 -11.87 41.24 8.04
C TYR A 462 -11.17 42.53 8.50
N LYS A 463 -11.38 43.63 7.76
CA LYS A 463 -10.79 44.94 8.10
C LYS A 463 -11.34 45.50 9.41
N SER A 464 -12.65 45.37 9.62
CA SER A 464 -13.35 45.84 10.82
C SER A 464 -13.28 44.87 12.01
N CYS A 465 -12.68 43.69 11.85
CA CYS A 465 -12.68 42.64 12.88
C CYS A 465 -14.08 42.27 13.39
N ASN A 466 -15.06 42.21 12.48
CA ASN A 466 -16.43 41.84 12.80
C ASN A 466 -16.58 40.32 12.96
N THR A 467 -16.03 39.78 14.05
CA THR A 467 -16.07 38.35 14.37
C THR A 467 -17.49 37.82 14.65
N GLY A 468 -18.44 38.71 14.96
CA GLY A 468 -19.86 38.35 15.10
C GLY A 468 -20.56 37.96 13.79
N SER A 469 -19.93 38.24 12.63
CA SER A 469 -20.41 37.84 11.30
C SER A 469 -19.77 36.55 10.77
N ALA A 470 -19.11 35.78 11.64
CA ALA A 470 -18.36 34.59 11.25
C ALA A 470 -19.21 33.56 10.50
N LEU A 471 -18.64 33.00 9.44
CA LEU A 471 -19.19 31.86 8.69
C LEU A 471 -19.00 30.53 9.44
N ASP A 472 -17.88 30.42 10.15
CA ASP A 472 -17.50 29.26 10.95
C ASP A 472 -16.59 29.70 12.10
N SER A 473 -16.59 28.94 13.19
CA SER A 473 -15.80 29.22 14.40
C SER A 473 -15.29 27.92 15.00
N LYS A 474 -14.00 27.89 15.35
CA LYS A 474 -13.31 26.74 15.92
C LYS A 474 -12.45 27.15 17.10
N SER A 475 -12.31 26.26 18.09
CA SER A 475 -11.69 26.55 19.39
C SER A 475 -10.92 25.37 19.99
N SER A 476 -10.60 24.33 19.21
CA SER A 476 -10.01 23.10 19.76
C SER A 476 -8.53 23.22 20.14
N GLY A 477 -7.83 24.24 19.64
CA GLY A 477 -6.37 24.39 19.79
C GLY A 477 -5.55 23.67 18.72
N ASN A 478 -6.17 22.82 17.90
CA ASN A 478 -5.54 22.19 16.74
C ASN A 478 -6.57 22.00 15.62
N ASP A 479 -7.01 23.11 15.05
CA ASP A 479 -8.10 23.13 14.08
C ASP A 479 -7.60 23.04 12.64
N VAL A 480 -8.33 22.28 11.83
CA VAL A 480 -8.02 22.09 10.41
C VAL A 480 -9.11 22.68 9.53
N VAL A 481 -8.72 23.49 8.54
CA VAL A 481 -9.61 24.07 7.54
C VAL A 481 -9.20 23.61 6.16
N LYS A 482 -10.08 22.89 5.47
CA LYS A 482 -9.87 22.43 4.09
C LYS A 482 -10.14 23.57 3.09
N LEU A 483 -9.27 23.73 2.10
CA LEU A 483 -9.40 24.69 1.01
C LEU A 483 -10.11 24.05 -0.18
N THR A 484 -11.44 24.03 -0.14
CA THR A 484 -12.25 23.27 -1.11
C THR A 484 -12.58 24.05 -2.39
N LYS A 485 -12.32 25.35 -2.43
CA LYS A 485 -12.64 26.24 -3.55
C LYS A 485 -11.56 27.30 -3.75
N ALA A 486 -11.35 27.68 -5.01
CA ALA A 486 -10.49 28.81 -5.35
C ALA A 486 -11.15 30.12 -4.91
N GLY A 487 -10.33 31.10 -4.54
CA GLY A 487 -10.78 32.40 -4.07
C GLY A 487 -10.04 32.87 -2.82
N THR A 488 -10.40 34.08 -2.36
CA THR A 488 -9.82 34.69 -1.16
C THR A 488 -10.66 34.34 0.05
N ARG A 489 -10.00 33.89 1.12
CA ARG A 489 -10.62 33.58 2.42
C ARG A 489 -9.97 34.42 3.51
N TYR A 490 -10.74 34.73 4.54
CA TYR A 490 -10.36 35.64 5.62
C TYR A 490 -10.52 34.92 6.96
N PHE A 491 -9.45 34.92 7.75
CA PHE A 491 -9.41 34.27 9.05
C PHE A 491 -8.99 35.28 10.12
N ALA A 492 -9.55 35.18 11.31
CA ALA A 492 -9.19 36.00 12.45
C ALA A 492 -9.31 35.21 13.76
N CYS A 493 -8.67 35.68 14.81
CA CYS A 493 -8.94 35.20 16.15
C CYS A 493 -10.25 35.82 16.68
N GLY A 494 -11.13 34.98 17.20
CA GLY A 494 -12.42 35.38 17.79
C GLY A 494 -12.29 35.98 19.20
N THR A 495 -11.14 35.81 19.86
CA THR A 495 -10.88 36.36 21.20
C THR A 495 -10.88 37.90 21.15
N LEU A 496 -11.56 38.52 22.11
CA LEU A 496 -11.75 39.97 22.16
C LEU A 496 -10.41 40.71 22.10
N GLY A 497 -10.26 41.62 21.14
CA GLY A 497 -9.05 42.44 20.96
C GLY A 497 -7.96 41.81 20.07
N HIS A 498 -7.89 40.48 19.93
CA HIS A 498 -6.78 39.82 19.24
C HIS A 498 -6.76 40.11 17.73
N CYS A 499 -7.92 40.09 17.07
CA CYS A 499 -8.02 40.47 15.65
C CYS A 499 -7.53 41.90 15.39
N GLY A 500 -7.86 42.84 16.30
CA GLY A 500 -7.45 44.24 16.21
C GLY A 500 -5.94 44.43 16.41
N GLN A 501 -5.31 43.53 17.16
CA GLN A 501 -3.87 43.49 17.40
C GLN A 501 -3.08 42.80 16.27
N GLY A 502 -3.76 42.32 15.22
CA GLY A 502 -3.11 41.74 14.04
C GLY A 502 -3.22 40.23 13.94
N MET A 503 -3.90 39.56 14.88
CA MET A 503 -4.12 38.11 14.84
C MET A 503 -5.23 37.74 13.82
N LYS A 504 -4.93 38.00 12.56
CA LYS A 504 -5.78 37.79 11.40
C LYS A 504 -4.94 37.60 10.15
N MET A 505 -5.45 36.82 9.21
CA MET A 505 -4.80 36.59 7.94
C MET A 505 -5.80 36.52 6.79
N LYS A 506 -5.32 36.86 5.60
CA LYS A 506 -6.01 36.60 4.34
C LYS A 506 -5.16 35.65 3.51
N ILE A 507 -5.81 34.70 2.85
CA ILE A 507 -5.14 33.80 1.91
C ILE A 507 -5.88 33.80 0.58
N THR A 508 -5.16 33.53 -0.50
CA THR A 508 -5.74 33.33 -1.83
C THR A 508 -5.45 31.93 -2.30
N THR A 509 -6.51 31.16 -2.52
CA THR A 509 -6.44 29.78 -3.02
C THR A 509 -6.61 29.80 -4.54
N VAL A 510 -5.68 29.21 -5.28
CA VAL A 510 -5.79 29.06 -6.74
C VAL A 510 -6.44 27.73 -7.10
N ALA A 511 -7.13 27.65 -8.25
CA ALA A 511 -7.65 26.39 -8.76
C ALA A 511 -6.49 25.42 -9.01
N GLY A 512 -6.67 24.14 -8.65
CA GLY A 512 -5.75 23.09 -9.09
C GLY A 512 -5.75 23.03 -10.63
N ASN A 513 -4.59 22.74 -11.24
CA ASN A 513 -4.50 22.57 -12.69
C ASN A 513 -5.32 21.35 -13.11
N THR A 514 -6.59 21.53 -13.45
CA THR A 514 -7.31 20.55 -14.25
C THR A 514 -6.87 20.72 -15.70
N PRO A 515 -6.40 19.67 -16.39
CA PRO A 515 -6.26 19.72 -17.84
C PRO A 515 -7.63 20.04 -18.42
N SER A 516 -7.72 21.15 -19.16
CA SER A 516 -8.89 21.50 -19.94
C SER A 516 -9.19 20.36 -20.92
N SER A 517 -10.36 19.71 -20.77
CA SER A 517 -10.87 18.75 -21.74
C SER A 517 -10.90 19.37 -23.13
N PRO A 518 -10.30 18.75 -24.16
CA PRO A 518 -10.53 19.18 -25.53
C PRO A 518 -12.00 18.93 -25.88
N SER A 519 -12.66 19.96 -26.38
CA SER A 519 -14.00 19.93 -26.95
C SER A 519 -14.14 18.85 -28.02
N SER A 520 -15.08 17.93 -27.83
CA SER A 520 -15.46 16.92 -28.83
C SER A 520 -16.06 17.58 -30.07
N PRO A 521 -15.60 17.26 -31.30
CA PRO A 521 -16.35 17.59 -32.50
C PRO A 521 -17.50 16.60 -32.68
N SER A 522 -18.66 17.16 -33.00
CA SER A 522 -19.87 16.47 -33.42
C SER A 522 -19.68 15.72 -34.74
N SER A 523 -20.07 14.44 -34.80
CA SER A 523 -20.43 13.79 -36.07
C SER A 523 -21.45 12.67 -35.85
N SER A 524 -22.64 12.92 -36.39
CA SER A 524 -23.69 12.00 -36.76
C SER A 524 -23.23 10.93 -37.76
N ALA A 525 -23.64 9.67 -37.57
CA ALA A 525 -24.45 8.90 -38.55
C ALA A 525 -24.56 7.40 -38.21
N ALA A 526 -25.79 6.92 -38.38
CA ALA A 526 -26.23 5.63 -38.91
C ALA A 526 -25.96 4.32 -38.13
N ALA A 527 -27.07 3.80 -37.61
CA ALA A 527 -27.26 2.44 -37.17
C ALA A 527 -27.14 1.41 -38.31
N SER A 528 -26.59 0.24 -38.00
CA SER A 528 -27.03 -1.01 -38.63
C SER A 528 -26.97 -2.15 -37.60
N SER A 529 -28.12 -2.80 -37.46
CA SER A 529 -28.41 -3.92 -36.57
C SER A 529 -27.95 -5.25 -37.16
N SER A 530 -27.38 -6.13 -36.34
CA SER A 530 -27.53 -7.57 -36.55
C SER A 530 -27.74 -8.28 -35.22
N SER A 531 -28.88 -8.93 -35.12
CA SER A 531 -29.32 -9.76 -34.00
C SER A 531 -28.84 -11.20 -34.21
N SER A 532 -28.40 -11.86 -33.14
CA SER A 532 -28.41 -13.31 -33.08
C SER A 532 -28.88 -13.79 -31.70
N SER A 533 -29.79 -14.75 -31.74
CA SER A 533 -30.71 -15.15 -30.68
C SER A 533 -30.04 -15.86 -29.50
N LEU A 534 -30.42 -15.48 -28.27
CA LEU A 534 -30.33 -16.35 -27.11
C LEU A 534 -31.48 -17.36 -27.13
N ARG A 535 -31.15 -18.65 -27.09
CA ARG A 535 -32.12 -19.71 -26.80
C ARG A 535 -32.32 -19.80 -25.29
N SER A 536 -33.56 -19.55 -24.88
CA SER A 536 -34.09 -19.86 -23.56
C SER A 536 -34.37 -21.36 -23.46
N VAL A 537 -33.96 -22.00 -22.35
CA VAL A 537 -34.46 -23.33 -21.97
C VAL A 537 -35.03 -23.21 -20.56
N THR A 538 -36.34 -23.12 -20.51
CA THR A 538 -37.17 -23.36 -19.33
C THR A 538 -37.18 -24.86 -19.01
N SER A 539 -37.03 -25.23 -17.74
CA SER A 539 -37.78 -26.34 -17.17
C SER A 539 -37.98 -26.17 -15.66
N LEU A 540 -39.23 -26.43 -15.26
CA LEU A 540 -39.81 -26.37 -13.93
C LEU A 540 -39.29 -27.47 -13.01
N PHE A 541 -39.46 -27.26 -11.69
CA PHE A 541 -39.94 -28.15 -10.61
C PHE A 541 -39.45 -27.52 -9.30
N GLY A 542 -40.17 -27.33 -8.21
CA GLY A 542 -41.47 -27.79 -7.73
C GLY A 542 -41.42 -27.55 -6.22
N ILE A 543 -42.45 -26.94 -5.67
CA ILE A 543 -42.57 -26.53 -4.27
C ILE A 543 -42.50 -27.75 -3.33
N ALA A 544 -41.69 -27.66 -2.27
CA ALA A 544 -41.92 -28.40 -1.03
C ALA A 544 -41.43 -27.58 0.17
N ALA A 545 -42.38 -27.26 1.04
CA ALA A 545 -42.23 -26.43 2.21
C ALA A 545 -41.93 -27.28 3.47
N LEU A 546 -41.45 -26.58 4.51
CA LEU A 546 -41.52 -26.92 5.95
C LEU A 546 -40.61 -28.04 6.47
N SER A 547 -39.56 -27.66 7.20
CA SER A 547 -39.45 -27.93 8.65
C SER A 547 -38.11 -27.41 9.22
N VAL A 548 -38.22 -26.43 10.12
CA VAL A 548 -37.24 -26.06 11.15
C VAL A 548 -37.88 -26.52 12.48
N PRO A 549 -37.17 -27.22 13.39
CA PRO A 549 -36.65 -26.49 14.55
C PRO A 549 -35.36 -27.01 15.20
N LEU A 550 -34.68 -26.05 15.85
CA LEU A 550 -33.89 -26.14 17.09
C LEU A 550 -32.68 -27.10 17.17
N LEU A 551 -31.49 -26.50 17.35
CA LEU A 551 -30.61 -26.79 18.49
C LEU A 551 -29.53 -25.69 18.60
N LEU A 552 -29.87 -24.66 19.37
CA LEU A 552 -28.94 -23.70 19.94
C LEU A 552 -29.08 -23.86 21.46
N SER A 553 -28.21 -24.68 22.05
CA SER A 553 -27.85 -24.61 23.47
C SER A 553 -26.55 -25.39 23.70
N MET A 554 -25.59 -24.71 24.32
CA MET A 554 -24.28 -25.20 24.81
C MET A 554 -23.16 -25.28 23.76
N PHE A 555 -22.53 -24.15 23.43
CA PHE A 555 -21.31 -23.62 24.09
C PHE A 555 -21.05 -22.19 23.65
#